data_AF-A0AA44APG7-F1
#
_entry.id   AF-A0AA44APG7-F1
#
_cell.length_a   1.000
_cell.length_b   1.000
_cell.length_c   1.000
_cell.angle_alpha   90.00
_cell.angle_beta   90.00
_cell.angle_gamma   90.00
#
_symmetry.space_group_name_H-M   'P 1'
#
loop_
_entity.id
_entity.type
_entity.pdbx_description
1 polymer ?
#
loop_
_entity_poly.entity_id
_entity_poly.type
_entity_poly.pdbx_seq_one_letter_code
_entity_poly.pdbx_strand_id
1 'polypeptide(L)'
;MRYALRKQDKIAAAIGDDYLKNHILKSLDSFFRKSNDECIISSVELDTYQTESGESYAVLRVNDLADDNAMLEFAVVGQQFDVLKLAFLGRMKG
;
A
#
# COMPACT_ATOMS: atom_id res chain seq x y z
N MET A 1 7.64 10.27 -6.44
CA MET A 1 7.73 9.79 -5.04
C MET A 1 8.14 8.33 -5.02
N ARG A 2 8.70 7.85 -3.92
CA ARG A 2 9.07 6.46 -3.63
C ARG A 2 8.22 5.95 -2.46
N TYR A 3 8.28 4.64 -2.20
CA TYR A 3 7.61 4.04 -1.05
C TYR A 3 8.56 3.19 -0.21
N ALA A 4 8.19 2.98 1.05
CA ALA A 4 8.81 2.03 1.95
C ALA A 4 7.72 1.20 2.63
N LEU A 5 7.63 -0.09 2.28
CA LEU A 5 6.70 -1.02 2.92
C LEU A 5 7.30 -1.56 4.22
N ARG A 6 6.65 -1.29 5.35
CA ARG A 6 7.12 -1.77 6.67
C ARG A 6 6.77 -3.24 6.90
N LYS A 7 7.53 -3.91 7.77
CA LYS A 7 7.24 -5.28 8.27
C LYS A 7 7.13 -6.35 7.17
N GLN A 8 7.90 -6.24 6.08
CA GLN A 8 7.88 -7.22 4.97
C GLN A 8 8.10 -8.65 5.45
N ASP A 9 9.01 -8.91 6.39
CA ASP A 9 9.24 -10.25 6.95
C ASP A 9 7.98 -10.83 7.62
N LYS A 10 7.22 -9.99 8.33
CA LYS A 10 5.96 -10.41 8.97
C LYS A 10 4.86 -10.65 7.96
N ILE A 11 4.83 -9.88 6.87
CA ILE A 11 3.90 -10.09 5.76
C ILE A 11 4.24 -11.43 5.09
N ALA A 12 5.50 -11.64 4.68
CA ALA A 12 5.95 -12.90 4.09
C ALA A 12 5.64 -14.11 4.97
N ALA A 13 5.83 -14.00 6.30
CA ALA A 13 5.49 -15.06 7.23
C ALA A 13 3.98 -15.36 7.33
N ALA A 14 3.13 -14.36 7.13
CA ALA A 14 1.68 -14.50 7.27
C ALA A 14 0.98 -14.98 5.99
N ILE A 15 1.40 -14.49 4.82
CA ILE A 15 0.71 -14.74 3.54
C ILE A 15 1.61 -15.36 2.46
N GLY A 16 2.89 -15.57 2.76
CA GLY A 16 3.86 -16.18 1.86
C GLY A 16 4.75 -15.16 1.14
N ASP A 17 6.00 -15.57 0.94
CA ASP A 17 7.01 -14.77 0.22
C ASP A 17 6.63 -14.54 -1.26
N ASP A 18 6.02 -15.54 -1.88
CA ASP A 18 5.53 -15.42 -3.26
C ASP A 18 4.44 -14.33 -3.37
N TYR A 19 3.48 -14.32 -2.46
CA TYR A 19 2.42 -13.32 -2.45
C TYR A 19 2.98 -11.91 -2.21
N LEU A 20 3.88 -11.76 -1.23
CA LEU A 20 4.56 -10.48 -0.98
C LEU A 20 5.26 -9.97 -2.24
N LYS A 21 6.04 -10.82 -2.93
CA LYS A 21 6.82 -10.40 -4.10
C LYS A 21 5.94 -10.15 -5.32
N ASN A 22 5.00 -11.04 -5.61
CA ASN A 22 4.26 -11.03 -6.87
C ASN A 22 3.01 -10.15 -6.84
N HIS A 23 2.30 -10.09 -5.71
CA HIS A 23 1.09 -9.28 -5.58
C HIS A 23 1.43 -7.91 -5.02
N ILE A 24 2.12 -7.86 -3.88
CA ILE A 24 2.29 -6.59 -3.14
C ILE A 24 3.38 -5.71 -3.73
N LEU A 25 4.62 -6.20 -3.78
CA LEU A 25 5.77 -5.38 -4.18
C LEU A 25 5.71 -4.99 -5.67
N LYS A 26 5.39 -5.94 -6.56
CA LYS A 26 5.23 -5.62 -7.99
C LYS A 26 4.14 -4.59 -8.27
N SER A 27 3.02 -4.66 -7.57
CA SER A 27 1.91 -3.71 -7.75
C SER A 27 2.28 -2.32 -7.25
N LEU A 28 2.91 -2.22 -6.08
CA LEU A 28 3.46 -0.95 -5.58
C LEU A 28 4.53 -0.38 -6.51
N ASP A 29 5.49 -1.20 -6.95
CA ASP A 29 6.55 -0.78 -7.87
C ASP A 29 5.97 -0.22 -9.17
N SER A 30 4.97 -0.89 -9.73
CA SER A 30 4.29 -0.45 -10.96
C SER A 30 3.53 0.87 -10.74
N PHE A 31 2.79 0.99 -9.63
CA PHE A 31 2.06 2.22 -9.31
C PHE A 31 2.99 3.42 -9.15
N PHE A 32 4.03 3.32 -8.29
CA PHE A 32 4.96 4.42 -8.04
C PHE A 32 5.86 4.76 -9.24
N ARG A 33 6.08 3.81 -10.17
CA ARG A 33 6.80 4.10 -11.43
C ARG A 33 5.94 4.78 -12.49
N LYS A 34 4.63 4.49 -12.52
CA LYS A 34 3.70 5.02 -13.53
C LYS A 34 3.04 6.33 -13.12
N SER A 35 2.90 6.57 -11.82
CA SER A 35 2.25 7.76 -11.28
C SER A 35 3.27 8.86 -10.98
N ASN A 36 2.93 10.10 -11.31
CA ASN A 36 3.66 11.26 -10.81
C ASN A 36 3.23 11.60 -9.36
N ASP A 37 3.92 12.56 -8.74
CA ASP A 37 3.69 12.92 -7.34
C ASP A 37 2.25 13.39 -7.08
N GLU A 38 1.68 14.19 -7.97
CA GLU A 38 0.29 14.66 -7.86
C GLU A 38 -0.71 13.51 -7.93
N CYS A 39 -0.53 12.56 -8.85
CA CYS A 39 -1.38 11.36 -8.96
C CYS A 39 -1.27 10.46 -7.73
N ILE A 40 -0.06 10.33 -7.15
CA ILE A 40 0.14 9.53 -5.94
C ILE A 40 -0.61 10.19 -4.77
N ILE A 41 -0.47 11.50 -4.58
CA ILE A 41 -1.12 12.24 -3.50
C ILE A 41 -2.64 12.23 -3.66
N SER A 42 -3.17 12.40 -4.87
CA SER A 42 -4.61 12.38 -5.12
C SER A 42 -5.25 10.99 -4.93
N SER A 43 -4.46 9.92 -5.02
CA SER A 43 -4.90 8.55 -4.76
C SER A 43 -4.90 8.18 -3.27
N VAL A 44 -4.36 9.04 -2.40
CA VAL A 44 -4.39 8.84 -0.95
C VAL A 44 -5.71 9.38 -0.41
N GLU A 45 -6.54 8.49 0.11
CA GLU A 45 -7.79 8.84 0.77
C GLU A 45 -7.55 9.13 2.25
N LEU A 46 -7.98 10.31 2.71
CA LEU A 46 -7.78 10.73 4.10
C LEU A 46 -8.85 10.12 5.02
N ASP A 47 -8.46 9.88 6.28
CA ASP A 47 -9.32 9.42 7.37
C ASP A 47 -10.17 8.16 7.10
N THR A 48 -9.66 7.27 6.27
CA THR A 48 -10.41 6.09 5.79
C THR A 48 -10.17 4.84 6.64
N TYR A 49 -9.06 4.78 7.40
CA TYR A 49 -8.75 3.65 8.27
C TYR A 49 -8.61 4.09 9.73
N GLN A 50 -9.47 3.56 10.60
CA GLN A 50 -9.37 3.76 12.04
C GLN A 50 -8.88 2.48 12.72
N THR A 51 -7.86 2.65 13.56
CA THR A 51 -7.40 1.59 14.46
C THR A 51 -8.32 1.44 15.66
N GLU A 52 -8.28 0.29 16.33
CA GLU A 52 -9.01 0.06 17.59
C GLU A 52 -8.60 1.05 18.70
N SER A 53 -7.36 1.57 18.63
CA SER A 53 -6.85 2.62 19.53
C SER A 53 -7.35 4.03 19.22
N GLY A 54 -8.16 4.21 18.16
CA GLY A 54 -8.73 5.49 17.76
C GLY A 54 -7.82 6.35 16.87
N GLU A 55 -6.66 5.86 16.46
CA GLU A 55 -5.81 6.54 15.48
C GLU A 55 -6.41 6.39 14.08
N SER A 56 -6.50 7.50 13.35
CA SER A 56 -6.95 7.56 11.96
C SER A 56 -5.75 7.66 11.02
N TYR A 57 -5.76 6.87 9.96
CA TYR A 57 -4.73 6.87 8.93
C TYR A 57 -5.37 7.06 7.55
N ALA A 58 -4.65 7.78 6.70
CA ALA A 58 -4.95 7.83 5.29
C ALA A 58 -4.65 6.48 4.62
N VAL A 59 -5.40 6.13 3.58
CA VAL A 59 -5.29 4.86 2.86
C VAL A 59 -4.89 5.11 1.42
N LEU A 60 -3.89 4.37 0.96
CA LEU A 60 -3.54 4.24 -0.44
C LEU A 60 -4.07 2.90 -0.95
N ARG A 61 -4.84 2.93 -2.05
CA ARG A 61 -5.29 1.73 -2.75
C ARG A 61 -4.56 1.59 -4.07
N VAL A 62 -4.11 0.38 -4.35
CA VAL A 62 -3.39 0.06 -5.59
C VAL A 62 -3.97 -1.21 -6.19
N ASN A 63 -4.22 -1.22 -7.50
CA ASN A 63 -4.66 -2.42 -8.20
C ASN A 63 -3.63 -3.55 -8.07
N ASP A 64 -4.08 -4.76 -7.77
CA ASP A 64 -3.22 -5.93 -7.78
C ASP A 64 -2.94 -6.33 -9.24
N LEU A 65 -1.66 -6.37 -9.61
CA LEU A 65 -1.26 -6.77 -10.96
C LEU A 65 -1.43 -8.25 -11.24
N ALA A 66 -1.45 -9.07 -10.18
CA ALA A 66 -1.58 -10.51 -10.29
C ALA A 66 -3.05 -10.97 -10.15
N ASP A 67 -3.97 -10.06 -9.82
CA ASP A 67 -5.41 -10.32 -9.74
C ASP A 67 -6.17 -9.03 -10.10
N ASP A 68 -6.66 -8.96 -11.35
CA ASP A 68 -7.33 -7.77 -11.90
C ASP A 68 -8.66 -7.42 -11.21
N ASN A 69 -9.20 -8.34 -10.42
CA ASN A 69 -10.41 -8.18 -9.62
C ASN A 69 -10.10 -7.81 -8.16
N ALA A 70 -8.90 -7.32 -7.89
CA ALA A 70 -8.42 -7.01 -6.55
C ALA A 70 -7.72 -5.66 -6.45
N MET A 71 -7.93 -5.01 -5.31
CA MET A 71 -7.10 -3.90 -4.86
C MET A 71 -6.40 -4.25 -3.57
N LEU A 72 -5.19 -3.73 -3.41
CA LEU A 72 -4.36 -3.83 -2.22
C LEU A 72 -4.47 -2.52 -1.45
N GLU A 73 -4.72 -2.62 -0.15
CA GLU A 73 -4.91 -1.47 0.74
C GLU A 73 -3.69 -1.28 1.64
N PHE A 74 -3.25 -0.02 1.74
CA PHE A 74 -2.11 0.37 2.55
C PHE A 74 -2.45 1.60 3.40
N ALA A 75 -2.21 1.53 4.71
CA ALA A 75 -2.21 2.72 5.54
C ALA A 75 -0.94 3.52 5.30
N VAL A 76 -1.08 4.82 5.10
CA VAL A 76 0.01 5.79 5.05
C VAL A 76 0.35 6.17 6.48
N VAL A 77 1.47 5.65 6.98
CA VAL A 77 1.90 5.82 8.39
C VAL A 77 2.96 6.90 8.56
N GLY A 78 3.29 7.59 7.47
CA GLY A 78 4.17 8.74 7.49
C GLY A 78 4.73 9.05 6.11
N GLN A 79 5.26 10.26 5.98
CA GLN A 79 6.00 10.70 4.80
C GLN A 79 7.34 11.28 5.24
N GLN A 80 8.40 10.94 4.52
CA GLN A 80 9.72 11.52 4.74
C GLN A 80 10.29 11.92 3.38
N PHE A 81 10.37 13.23 3.13
CA PHE A 81 10.70 13.79 1.81
C PHE A 81 9.77 13.22 0.73
N ASP A 82 10.34 12.57 -0.28
CA ASP A 82 9.65 11.93 -1.39
C ASP A 82 9.26 10.47 -1.09
N VAL A 83 9.43 9.97 0.13
CA VAL A 83 9.15 8.58 0.50
C VAL A 83 7.88 8.47 1.36
N LEU A 84 6.88 7.73 0.87
CA LEU A 84 5.72 7.32 1.67
C LEU A 84 6.01 6.02 2.43
N LYS A 85 5.81 6.05 3.75
CA LYS A 85 5.91 4.87 4.61
C LYS A 85 4.54 4.19 4.65
N LEU A 86 4.48 2.96 4.17
CA LEU A 86 3.25 2.20 3.98
C LEU A 86 3.18 1.00 4.92
N ALA A 87 1.97 0.70 5.36
CA ALA A 87 1.63 -0.51 6.09
C ALA A 87 0.55 -1.29 5.34
N PHE A 88 0.82 -2.55 5.00
CA PHE A 88 -0.17 -3.40 4.35
C PHE A 88 -1.35 -3.67 5.29
N LEU A 89 -2.57 -3.38 4.83
CA LEU A 89 -3.81 -3.64 5.55
C LEU A 89 -4.46 -4.93 5.07
N GLY A 90 -4.40 -5.20 3.77
CA GLY A 90 -4.99 -6.38 3.19
C GLY A 90 -5.38 -6.18 1.73
N ARG A 91 -6.27 -7.06 1.28
CA ARG A 91 -6.83 -7.07 -0.06
C ARG A 91 -8.34 -6.81 0.03
N MET A 92 -8.87 -6.00 -0.88
CA MET A 92 -10.30 -5.87 -1.12
C MET A 92 -10.65 -6.32 -2.54
N LYS A 93 -11.91 -6.68 -2.76
CA LYS A 93 -12.42 -6.88 -4.12
C LYS A 93 -12.49 -5.54 -4.84
N GLY A 94 -12.05 -5.53 -6.10
CA GLY A 94 -12.19 -4.39 -7.02
C GLY A 94 -13.63 -4.18 -7.46
#